data_AF-A0A355SGX9-F1
#
_entry.id   AF-A0A355SGX9-F1
#
_cell.length_a   1.000
_cell.length_b   1.000
_cell.length_c   1.000
_cell.angle_alpha   90.00
_cell.angle_beta   90.00
_cell.angle_gamma   90.00
#
_symmetry.space_group_name_H-M   'P 1'
#
loop_
_entity.id
_entity.type
_entity.pdbx_description
1 polymer ?
#
loop_
_entity_poly.entity_id
_entity_poly.type
_entity_poly.pdbx_seq_one_letter_code
_entity_poly.pdbx_strand_id
1 'polypeptide(L)'
;MLRIKGRAHDILNALKKLENIEKIKEQGVREPGTVDVLVEAKKGVDIRESLFRLMSASGLPILMMKSMDLSLEEVFLQVTTQEEGGNVK
;
A
#
# COMPACT_ATOMS: atom_id res chain seq x y z
N MET A 1 0.63 -2.44 4.04
CA MET A 1 0.55 -1.33 5.01
C MET A 1 1.96 -0.89 5.41
N LEU A 2 2.19 0.41 5.48
CA LEU A 2 3.43 1.04 5.89
C LEU A 2 3.18 1.94 7.10
N ARG A 3 4.15 2.02 8.02
CA ARG A 3 4.25 3.09 9.02
C ARG A 3 5.49 3.90 8.74
N ILE A 4 5.34 5.20 8.53
CA ILE A 4 6.44 6.08 8.13
C ILE A 4 6.51 7.26 9.09
N LYS A 5 7.71 7.60 9.56
CA LYS A 5 7.95 8.77 10.40
C LYS A 5 7.91 10.04 9.53
N GLY A 6 7.11 11.03 9.93
CA GLY A 6 6.99 12.30 9.21
C GLY A 6 5.56 12.82 9.14
N ARG A 7 5.35 13.88 8.37
CA ARG A 7 4.02 14.48 8.13
C ARG A 7 3.35 13.82 6.93
N ALA A 8 2.01 13.68 7.00
CA ALA A 8 1.22 13.06 5.93
C ALA A 8 1.49 13.67 4.55
N HIS A 9 1.53 15.01 4.46
CA HIS A 9 1.80 15.71 3.21
C HIS A 9 3.13 15.32 2.56
N ASP A 10 4.21 15.27 3.36
CA ASP A 10 5.55 14.96 2.87
C ASP A 10 5.64 13.50 2.40
N ILE A 11 5.03 12.59 3.16
CA ILE A 11 4.96 11.16 2.86
C ILE A 11 4.18 10.90 1.57
N LEU A 12 2.99 11.49 1.44
CA LEU A 12 2.15 11.32 0.25
C LEU A 12 2.81 11.90 -1.00
N ASN A 13 3.46 13.06 -0.90
CA ASN A 13 4.21 13.66 -2.01
C ASN A 13 5.39 12.80 -2.43
N ALA A 14 6.11 12.19 -1.48
CA ALA A 14 7.19 11.28 -1.80
C ALA A 14 6.65 10.04 -2.52
N LEU A 15 5.64 9.36 -1.95
CA LEU A 15 5.07 8.13 -2.52
C LEU A 15 4.53 8.34 -3.95
N LYS A 16 3.92 9.48 -4.26
CA LYS A 16 3.45 9.82 -5.62
C LYS A 16 4.54 9.82 -6.70
N LYS A 17 5.83 9.88 -6.32
CA LYS A 17 6.96 9.82 -7.27
C LYS A 17 7.27 8.40 -7.75
N LEU A 18 6.72 7.36 -7.13
CA LEU A 18 6.91 5.97 -7.58
C LEU A 18 5.85 5.59 -8.61
N GLU A 19 6.28 5.41 -9.86
CA GLU A 19 5.39 5.06 -10.98
C GLU A 19 4.70 3.70 -10.84
N ASN A 20 5.25 2.80 -10.02
CA ASN A 20 4.78 1.43 -9.86
C ASN A 20 3.74 1.26 -8.75
N ILE A 21 3.26 2.37 -8.16
CA ILE A 21 2.16 2.36 -7.20
C ILE A 21 0.83 2.52 -7.96
N GLU A 22 -0.11 1.62 -7.66
CA GLU A 22 -1.48 1.67 -8.19
C GLU A 22 -2.40 2.51 -7.29
N LYS A 23 -2.25 2.38 -5.96
CA LYS A 23 -3.11 3.09 -5.00
C LYS A 23 -2.35 3.46 -3.73
N ILE A 24 -2.68 4.63 -3.20
CA ILE A 24 -2.22 5.13 -1.89
C ILE A 24 -3.43 5.52 -1.07
N LYS A 25 -3.53 5.06 0.18
CA LYS A 25 -4.59 5.45 1.11
C LYS A 25 -3.99 5.78 2.47
N GLU A 26 -4.18 7.01 2.93
CA GLU A 26 -3.80 7.39 4.29
C GLU A 26 -4.73 6.72 5.31
N GLN A 27 -4.15 6.14 6.37
CA GLN A 27 -4.86 5.45 7.45
C GLN A 27 -4.77 6.20 8.78
N GLY A 28 -4.16 7.40 8.78
CA GLY A 28 -4.01 8.29 9.92
C GLY A 28 -2.80 7.98 10.80
N VAL A 29 -2.79 8.59 11.99
CA VAL A 29 -1.72 8.47 13.00
C VAL A 29 -2.10 7.39 14.01
N ARG A 30 -1.32 6.31 14.07
CA ARG A 30 -1.46 5.24 15.09
C ARG A 30 -0.32 5.19 16.09
N GLU A 31 0.77 5.88 15.79
CA GLU A 31 1.92 6.07 16.67
C GLU A 31 2.39 7.52 16.54
N PRO A 32 2.68 8.24 17.65
CA PRO A 32 3.06 9.65 17.60
C PRO A 32 4.23 9.93 16.66
N GLY A 33 4.08 10.95 15.80
CA GLY A 33 5.10 11.34 14.83
C GLY A 33 5.20 10.44 13.59
N THR A 34 4.23 9.53 13.39
CA THR A 34 4.17 8.64 12.24
C THR A 34 2.81 8.73 11.52
N VAL A 35 2.78 8.31 10.27
CA VAL A 35 1.56 8.15 9.49
C VAL A 35 1.52 6.73 8.94
N ASP A 36 0.38 6.07 9.11
CA ASP A 36 0.12 4.76 8.51
C ASP A 36 -0.49 4.97 7.12
N VAL A 37 0.02 4.23 6.14
CA VAL A 37 -0.39 4.33 4.73
C VAL A 37 -0.59 2.94 4.14
N LEU A 38 -1.69 2.77 3.41
CA LEU A 38 -1.87 1.68 2.48
C LEU A 38 -1.21 2.03 1.17
N VAL A 39 -0.41 1.11 0.64
CA VAL A 39 0.20 1.22 -0.69
C VAL A 39 -0.05 -0.10 -1.40
N GLU A 40 -0.70 -0.02 -2.55
CA GLU A 40 -0.91 -1.14 -3.47
C GLU A 40 0.01 -0.93 -4.68
N ALA A 41 0.82 -1.93 -4.99
CA ALA A 41 1.68 -1.93 -6.17
C ALA A 41 0.88 -2.38 -7.39
N LYS A 42 1.31 -1.95 -8.58
CA LYS A 42 0.84 -2.53 -9.84
C LYS A 42 1.04 -4.05 -9.85
N LYS A 43 0.12 -4.77 -10.50
CA LYS A 43 0.16 -6.24 -10.60
C LYS A 43 1.52 -6.76 -11.08
N GLY A 44 2.10 -7.69 -10.34
CA GLY A 44 3.36 -8.36 -10.67
C GLY A 44 4.63 -7.55 -10.36
N VAL A 45 4.52 -6.40 -9.68
CA VAL A 45 5.67 -5.56 -9.34
C VAL A 45 5.92 -5.57 -7.83
N ASP A 46 7.16 -5.90 -7.44
CA ASP A 46 7.63 -5.68 -6.08
C ASP A 46 8.21 -4.27 -5.95
N ILE A 47 7.60 -3.44 -5.09
CA ILE A 47 8.00 -2.04 -4.88
C ILE A 47 8.84 -1.84 -3.62
N ARG A 48 9.10 -2.88 -2.82
CA ARG A 48 9.68 -2.74 -1.47
C ARG A 48 11.02 -2.04 -1.48
N GLU A 49 11.92 -2.44 -2.37
CA GLU A 49 13.26 -1.87 -2.48
C GLU A 49 13.24 -0.41 -2.96
N SER A 50 12.44 -0.12 -4.00
CA SER A 50 12.25 1.23 -4.53
C SER A 50 11.65 2.17 -3.47
N LEU A 51 10.70 1.65 -2.69
CA LEU A 51 10.04 2.40 -1.63
C LEU A 51 11.02 2.68 -0.48
N PHE A 52 11.81 1.69 -0.06
CA PHE A 52 12.89 1.90 0.90
C PHE A 52 13.87 2.98 0.45
N ARG A 53 14.38 2.91 -0.79
CA ARG A 53 15.34 3.89 -1.31
C ARG A 53 14.76 5.30 -1.36
N LEU A 54 13.54 5.45 -1.87
CA LEU A 54 12.87 6.75 -1.96
C LEU A 54 12.67 7.38 -0.57
N MET A 55 12.13 6.60 0.36
CA MET A 55 11.84 7.05 1.72
C MET A 55 13.13 7.43 2.47
N SER A 56 14.18 6.61 2.33
CA SER A 56 15.51 6.89 2.89
C SER A 56 16.11 8.18 2.34
N ALA A 57 16.10 8.36 1.01
CA ALA A 57 16.60 9.58 0.37
C ALA A 57 15.82 10.84 0.75
N SER A 58 14.55 10.69 1.15
CA SER A 58 13.69 11.80 1.57
C SER A 58 13.73 12.07 3.07
N GLY A 59 14.54 11.33 3.85
CA GLY A 59 14.58 11.46 5.30
C GLY A 59 13.28 11.06 6.00
N LEU A 60 12.53 10.11 5.41
CA LEU A 60 11.24 9.61 5.91
C LEU A 60 11.37 8.12 6.31
N PRO A 61 11.94 7.80 7.49
CA PRO A 61 12.16 6.40 7.88
C PRO A 61 10.88 5.56 7.87
N ILE A 62 10.96 4.37 7.27
CA ILE A 62 9.93 3.34 7.36
C ILE A 62 10.16 2.58 8.67
N LEU A 63 9.17 2.63 9.57
CA LEU A 63 9.23 1.93 10.87
C LEU A 63 8.53 0.57 10.82
N MET A 64 7.62 0.39 9.86
CA MET A 64 6.93 -0.88 9.65
C MET A 64 6.58 -1.04 8.18
N MET A 65 6.74 -2.27 7.67
CA MET A 65 6.22 -2.70 6.39
C MET A 65 5.54 -4.06 6.60
N LYS A 66 4.23 -4.11 6.39
CA LYS A 66 3.42 -5.32 6.51
C LYS A 66 2.69 -5.58 5.20
N SER A 67 2.82 -6.79 4.66
CA SER A 67 2.00 -7.24 3.53
C SER A 67 0.52 -7.18 3.91
N MET A 68 -0.33 -6.83 2.94
CA MET A 68 -1.75 -7.07 3.09
C MET A 68 -2.04 -8.44 2.52
N ASP A 69 -2.22 -9.39 3.42
CA ASP A 69 -2.72 -10.70 3.04
C ASP A 69 -4.24 -10.61 2.98
N LEU A 70 -4.83 -11.14 1.91
CA LEU A 70 -6.27 -11.35 1.86
C LEU A 70 -6.63 -12.46 2.85
N SER A 71 -7.74 -12.30 3.56
CA SER A 71 -8.26 -13.40 4.37
C SER A 71 -8.78 -14.53 3.46
N LEU A 72 -8.85 -15.76 3.97
CA LEU A 72 -9.45 -16.88 3.22
C LEU A 72 -10.92 -16.57 2.84
N GLU A 73 -11.63 -15.82 3.67
CA GLU A 73 -12.99 -15.37 3.41
C GLU A 73 -13.05 -14.37 2.24
N GLU A 74 -12.12 -13.42 2.18
CA GLU A 74 -12.01 -12.47 1.06
C GLU A 74 -11.63 -13.18 -0.24
N VAL A 75 -10.73 -14.17 -0.18
CA VAL A 75 -10.39 -15.02 -1.33
C VAL A 75 -11.61 -15.83 -1.79
N PHE A 76 -12.32 -16.47 -0.85
CA PHE A 76 -13.53 -17.24 -1.14
C PHE A 76 -14.61 -16.36 -1.80
N LEU A 77 -14.84 -15.16 -1.25
CA LEU A 77 -15.80 -14.21 -1.81
C LEU A 77 -15.38 -13.80 -3.23
N GLN A 78 -14.11 -13.47 -3.45
CA GLN A 78 -13.62 -13.08 -4.78
C GLN A 78 -13.76 -14.18 -5.83
N VAL A 79 -13.55 -15.44 -5.46
CA VAL A 79 -13.70 -16.58 -6.38
C VAL A 79 -15.17 -16.81 -6.71
N THR A 80 -16.04 -16.87 -5.69
CA THR A 80 -17.47 -17.16 -5.89
C THR A 80 -18.21 -16.02 -6.59
N THR A 81 -17.86 -14.75 -6.32
CA THR A 81 -18.45 -13.59 -7.03
C THR A 81 -17.93 -13.41 -8.46
N GLN A 82 -16.75 -13.91 -8.81
CA GLN A 82 -16.27 -13.92 -10.21
C GLN A 82 -16.96 -14.99 -11.06
N GLU A 83 -17.42 -16.08 -10.47
CA GLU A 83 -18.13 -17.15 -11.20
C GLU A 83 -19.59 -16.79 -11.55
N GLU A 84 -20.24 -15.89 -10.80
CA GLU A 84 -21.64 -15.49 -11.06
C GLU A 84 -21.81 -14.52 -12.26
N GLY A 85 -20.73 -13.99 -12.83
CA GLY A 85 -20.77 -13.12 -14.03
C GLY A 85 -20.69 -13.86 -15.38
N GLY A 86 -20.58 -15.18 -15.35
CA GLY A 86 -20.28 -16.01 -16.52
C GLY A 86 -21.49 -16.65 -17.21
N ASN A 87 -22.63 -15.96 -17.36
CA ASN A 87 -23.63 -16.36 -18.38
C ASN A 87 -24.70 -15.28 -18.64
N VAL A 88 -24.43 -14.31 -19.52
CA VAL A 88 -25.50 -13.67 -20.31
C VAL A 88 -24.99 -13.43 -21.73
N LYS A 89 -25.37 -14.37 -22.61
CA LYS A 89 -25.53 -14.30 -24.09
C LYS A 89 -24.67 -13.36 -24.91
#